data_AF-A0A957KSZ6-F1
#
_entry.id   AF-A0A957KSZ6-F1
#
_cell.length_a   1.000
_cell.length_b   1.000
_cell.length_c   1.000
_cell.angle_alpha   90.00
_cell.angle_beta   90.00
_cell.angle_gamma   90.00
#
_symmetry.space_group_name_H-M   'P 1'
#
loop_
_entity.id
_entity.type
_entity.pdbx_description
1 polymer ?
#
loop_
_entity_poly.entity_id
_entity_poly.type
_entity_poly.pdbx_seq_one_letter_code
_entity_poly.pdbx_strand_id
1 'polypeptide(L)'
;MTMAFLFVIMGATDARAPKGFAGIAIGLSLTLIHLFLIPVTNASVNPARSTGVAVYVGGWAIEQLWLFWVAPIVGGILGAVLYRLIAKEPSTA
;
A
#
# COMPACT_ATOMS: atom_id res chain seq x y z
N MET A 1 2.04 3.57 -6.09
CA MET A 1 2.76 2.48 -5.40
C MET A 1 1.89 1.63 -4.47
N THR A 2 0.74 2.13 -3.98
CA THR A 2 -0.17 1.34 -3.11
C THR A 2 -0.65 0.02 -3.74
N MET A 3 -0.80 -0.04 -5.06
CA MET A 3 -1.04 -1.30 -5.79
C MET A 3 0.04 -2.35 -5.52
N ALA A 4 1.32 -1.99 -5.70
CA ALA A 4 2.43 -2.89 -5.41
C ALA A 4 2.49 -3.25 -3.92
N PHE A 5 2.18 -2.29 -3.03
CA PHE A 5 2.14 -2.55 -1.59
C PHE A 5 1.09 -3.61 -1.21
N LEU A 6 -0.14 -3.47 -1.71
CA LEU A 6 -1.20 -4.46 -1.46
C LEU A 6 -0.88 -5.82 -2.10
N PHE A 7 -0.26 -5.83 -3.28
CA PHE A 7 0.20 -7.06 -3.90
C PHE A 7 1.24 -7.78 -3.02
N VAL A 8 2.21 -7.05 -2.45
CA VAL A 8 3.20 -7.61 -1.52
C VAL A 8 2.54 -8.10 -0.23
N ILE A 9 1.61 -7.34 0.35
CA ILE A 9 0.89 -7.75 1.56
C ILE A 9 0.16 -9.08 1.33
N MET A 10 -0.59 -9.18 0.24
CA MET A 10 -1.32 -10.41 -0.09
C MET A 10 -0.37 -11.57 -0.37
N GLY A 11 0.69 -11.35 -1.14
CA GLY A 11 1.70 -12.36 -1.43
C GLY A 11 2.44 -12.87 -0.19
N ALA A 12 2.83 -11.96 0.71
CA ALA A 12 3.58 -12.31 1.91
C ALA A 12 2.72 -12.98 2.99
N THR A 13 1.40 -12.78 2.97
CA THR A 13 0.46 -13.37 3.93
C THR A 13 -0.27 -14.61 3.41
N ASP A 14 -0.11 -14.93 2.11
CA ASP A 14 -0.72 -16.10 1.46
C ASP A 14 -0.39 -17.44 2.18
N ALA A 15 -1.28 -18.41 2.08
CA ALA A 15 -1.10 -19.77 2.60
C ALA A 15 0.20 -20.43 2.09
N ARG A 16 0.58 -20.14 0.85
CA ARG A 16 1.76 -20.68 0.15
C ARG A 16 3.06 -20.00 0.56
N ALA A 17 3.00 -18.82 1.18
CA ALA A 17 4.20 -18.11 1.61
C ALA A 17 4.78 -18.71 2.91
N PRO A 18 6.12 -18.75 3.06
CA PRO A 18 6.77 -19.16 4.30
C PRO A 18 6.26 -18.34 5.49
N LYS A 19 5.75 -19.03 6.52
CA LYS A 19 5.17 -18.39 7.70
C LYS A 19 6.24 -17.70 8.54
N GLY A 20 5.89 -16.56 9.13
CA GLY A 20 6.80 -15.74 9.95
C GLY A 20 7.51 -14.61 9.20
N PHE A 21 7.54 -14.62 7.86
CA PHE A 21 8.26 -13.60 7.07
C PHE A 21 7.40 -12.43 6.59
N ALA A 22 6.08 -12.45 6.83
CA ALA A 22 5.18 -11.41 6.34
C ALA A 22 5.57 -10.01 6.85
N GLY A 23 5.91 -9.88 8.14
CA GLY A 23 6.26 -8.61 8.76
C GLY A 23 7.47 -7.93 8.12
N ILE A 24 8.55 -8.69 7.87
CA ILE A 24 9.76 -8.15 7.25
C ILE A 24 9.53 -7.79 5.78
N ALA A 25 8.79 -8.61 5.02
CA ALA A 25 8.48 -8.32 3.63
C ALA A 25 7.63 -7.04 3.48
N ILE A 26 6.60 -6.89 4.31
CA ILE A 26 5.72 -5.71 4.31
C ILE A 26 6.49 -4.47 4.76
N GLY A 27 7.27 -4.57 5.84
CA GLY A 27 8.06 -3.46 6.36
C GLY A 27 9.09 -2.95 5.35
N LEU A 28 9.88 -3.84 4.75
CA LEU A 28 10.87 -3.46 3.73
C LEU A 28 10.22 -2.94 2.46
N SER A 29 9.05 -3.45 2.07
CA SER A 29 8.28 -2.89 0.96
C SER A 29 7.85 -1.45 1.22
N LEU A 30 7.39 -1.13 2.44
CA LEU A 30 7.06 0.24 2.82
C LEU A 30 8.30 1.14 2.83
N THR A 31 9.44 0.66 3.33
CA THR A 31 10.73 1.38 3.24
C THR A 31 11.08 1.69 1.79
N LEU A 32 11.00 0.70 0.90
CA LEU A 32 11.27 0.88 -0.53
C LEU A 32 10.37 1.95 -1.15
N ILE A 33 9.08 1.93 -0.83
CA ILE A 33 8.13 2.95 -1.30
C ILE A 33 8.56 4.35 -0.88
N HIS A 34 9.05 4.53 0.35
CA HIS A 34 9.52 5.82 0.83
C HIS A 34 10.78 6.29 0.10
N LEU A 35 11.73 5.39 -0.15
CA LEU A 35 12.97 5.73 -0.88
C LEU A 35 12.72 6.36 -2.26
N PHE A 36 11.62 5.97 -2.93
CA PHE A 36 11.25 6.54 -4.22
C PHE A 36 10.22 7.69 -4.14
N LEU A 37 9.24 7.62 -3.24
CA LEU A 37 8.08 8.53 -3.27
C LEU A 37 8.20 9.78 -2.39
N ILE A 38 9.18 9.85 -1.48
CA ILE A 38 9.41 11.07 -0.68
C ILE A 38 9.55 12.32 -1.57
N PRO A 39 10.41 12.36 -2.60
CA PRO A 39 10.59 13.58 -3.40
C PRO A 39 9.39 13.93 -4.29
N VAL A 40 8.43 13.03 -4.48
CA VAL A 40 7.27 13.24 -5.37
C VAL A 40 6.04 13.69 -4.58
N THR A 41 5.70 12.98 -3.50
CA THR A 41 4.44 13.19 -2.74
C THR A 41 4.62 13.10 -1.24
N ASN A 42 5.86 13.10 -0.75
CA ASN A 42 6.19 12.79 0.64
C ASN A 42 5.68 11.41 1.10
N ALA A 43 5.58 10.48 0.14
CA ALA A 43 5.23 9.07 0.32
C ALA A 43 3.98 8.80 1.18
N SER A 44 2.81 9.34 0.79
CA SER A 44 1.56 9.08 1.52
C SER A 44 1.23 7.59 1.65
N VAL A 45 0.80 6.95 0.55
CA VAL A 45 0.29 5.55 0.44
C VAL A 45 -0.69 5.07 1.51
N ASN A 46 -1.14 5.95 2.41
CA ASN A 46 -1.94 5.68 3.60
C ASN A 46 -2.77 6.93 3.93
N PRO A 47 -4.10 6.89 3.69
CA PRO A 47 -4.97 8.04 3.93
C PRO A 47 -4.99 8.52 5.38
N ALA A 48 -4.91 7.59 6.35
CA ALA A 48 -4.88 7.94 7.78
C ALA A 48 -3.60 8.69 8.15
N ARG A 49 -2.45 8.25 7.63
CA ARG A 49 -1.16 8.94 7.82
C ARG A 49 -1.15 10.34 7.22
N SER A 50 -1.75 10.53 6.04
CA SER A 50 -1.87 11.85 5.43
C SER A 50 -2.81 12.76 6.22
N THR A 51 -3.96 12.24 6.63
CA THR A 51 -4.95 12.98 7.43
C THR A 51 -4.36 13.45 8.75
N GLY A 52 -3.67 12.56 9.46
CA GLY A 52 -3.08 12.84 10.77
C GLY A 52 -2.10 14.01 10.78
N VAL A 53 -1.39 14.27 9.68
CA VAL A 53 -0.49 15.44 9.57
C VAL A 53 -1.24 16.66 9.02
N ALA A 54 -2.12 16.46 8.04
CA ALA A 54 -2.82 17.55 7.36
C ALA A 54 -3.69 18.38 8.31
N VAL A 55 -4.30 17.76 9.32
CA VAL A 55 -5.13 18.48 10.32
C VAL A 55 -4.34 19.46 11.18
N TYR A 56 -3.05 19.21 11.41
CA TYR A 56 -2.18 20.14 12.16
C TYR A 56 -1.55 21.19 11.26
N VAL A 57 -1.29 20.87 9.98
CA VAL A 57 -0.74 21.82 9.00
C VAL A 57 -1.80 22.80 8.52
N GLY A 58 -3.04 22.35 8.30
CA GLY A 58 -4.13 23.16 7.75
C GLY A 58 -3.89 23.60 6.31
N GLY A 59 -4.72 24.54 5.84
CA GLY A 59 -4.59 25.20 4.52
C GLY A 59 -4.37 24.22 3.37
N TRP A 60 -3.27 24.41 2.64
CA TRP A 60 -2.92 23.63 1.45
C TRP A 60 -2.90 22.11 1.68
N ALA A 61 -2.56 21.65 2.89
CA ALA A 61 -2.49 20.22 3.19
C ALA A 61 -3.88 19.58 3.25
N ILE A 62 -4.88 20.32 3.73
CA ILE A 62 -6.29 19.89 3.74
C ILE A 62 -6.87 19.96 2.32
N GLU A 63 -6.57 21.03 1.58
CA GLU A 63 -7.04 21.21 0.19
C GLU A 63 -6.59 20.08 -0.73
N GLN A 64 -5.39 19.52 -0.51
CA GLN A 64 -4.85 18.41 -1.30
C GLN A 64 -5.18 17.02 -0.73
N LEU A 65 -5.76 16.94 0.47
CA LEU A 65 -5.92 15.67 1.20
C LEU A 65 -6.76 14.64 0.45
N TRP A 66 -7.75 15.08 -0.34
CA TRP A 66 -8.63 14.19 -1.10
C TRP A 66 -7.84 13.26 -2.04
N LEU A 67 -6.76 13.74 -2.65
CA LEU A 67 -5.93 12.95 -3.56
C LEU A 67 -5.26 11.78 -2.81
N PHE A 68 -4.85 12.03 -1.56
CA PHE A 68 -4.24 11.05 -0.67
C PHE A 68 -5.25 10.09 -0.04
N TRP A 69 -6.54 10.28 -0.26
CA TRP A 69 -7.57 9.28 0.00
C TRP A 69 -7.83 8.44 -1.25
N VAL A 70 -8.16 9.10 -2.37
CA VAL A 70 -8.57 8.43 -3.61
C VAL A 70 -7.45 7.56 -4.17
N ALA A 71 -6.25 8.12 -4.36
CA ALA A 71 -5.18 7.41 -5.06
C ALA A 71 -4.69 6.15 -4.30
N PRO A 72 -4.48 6.17 -2.96
CA PRO A 72 -4.11 4.96 -2.24
C PRO A 72 -5.22 3.90 -2.23
N ILE A 73 -6.49 4.29 -2.08
CA ILE A 73 -7.61 3.33 -2.07
C ILE A 73 -7.75 2.64 -3.42
N VAL A 74 -7.80 3.41 -4.51
CA VAL A 74 -7.86 2.86 -5.87
C VAL A 74 -6.67 1.95 -6.14
N GLY A 75 -5.46 2.42 -5.79
CA GLY A 75 -4.25 1.60 -5.93
C GLY A 75 -4.34 0.29 -5.15
N GLY A 76 -4.80 0.33 -3.90
CA GLY A 76 -4.95 -0.86 -3.07
C GLY A 76 -5.94 -1.88 -3.62
N ILE A 77 -7.10 -1.41 -4.12
CA ILE A 77 -8.09 -2.25 -4.78
C ILE A 77 -7.48 -2.93 -6.01
N LEU A 78 -6.81 -2.16 -6.88
CA LEU A 78 -6.14 -2.68 -8.06
C LEU A 78 -5.07 -3.73 -7.70
N GLY A 79 -4.31 -3.50 -6.62
CA GLY A 79 -3.29 -4.44 -6.16
C GLY A 79 -3.89 -5.76 -5.71
N ALA A 80 -5.00 -5.70 -4.97
CA ALA A 80 -5.70 -6.88 -4.51
C ALA A 80 -6.35 -7.67 -5.65
N VAL A 81 -6.99 -6.97 -6.59
CA VAL A 81 -7.57 -7.58 -7.80
C VAL A 81 -6.46 -8.25 -8.62
N LEU A 82 -5.37 -7.54 -8.88
CA LEU A 82 -4.24 -8.07 -9.64
C LEU A 82 -3.64 -9.31 -8.99
N TYR A 83 -3.46 -9.29 -7.66
CA TYR A 83 -2.99 -10.46 -6.93
C TYR A 83 -3.92 -11.65 -7.17
N ARG A 84 -5.24 -11.50 -6.92
CA ARG A 84 -6.22 -12.58 -7.09
C ARG A 84 -6.29 -13.14 -8.51
N LEU A 85 -6.06 -12.31 -9.53
CA LEU A 85 -6.08 -12.77 -10.93
C LEU A 85 -4.85 -13.62 -11.28
N ILE A 86 -3.70 -13.34 -10.68
CA ILE A 86 -2.42 -14.02 -10.98
C ILE A 86 -2.20 -15.21 -10.04
N ALA A 87 -2.52 -15.04 -8.77
CA ALA A 87 -2.39 -16.04 -7.72
C ALA A 87 -3.50 -17.10 -7.87
N LYS A 88 -3.27 -18.12 -8.70
CA LYS A 88 -4.16 -19.29 -8.77
C LYS A 88 -4.29 -19.98 -7.41
N GLU A 89 -5.50 -20.37 -7.04
CA GLU A 89 -5.72 -21.32 -5.95
C GLU A 89 -5.03 -22.65 -6.29
N PRO A 90 -4.50 -23.40 -5.29
CA PRO A 90 -4.07 -24.76 -5.54
C PRO A 90 -5.27 -25.53 -6.10
N SER A 91 -5.09 -26.19 -7.24
CA SER A 91 -6.06 -27.18 -7.74
C SER A 91 -6.37 -28.13 -6.59
N THR A 92 -7.59 -28.13 -6.09
CA THR A 92 -8.09 -29.18 -5.21
C THR A 92 -8.02 -30.49 -6.01
N ALA A 93 -6.96 -31.26 -5.78
CA ALA A 93 -6.82 -32.65 -6.21
C ALA A 93 -7.24 -33.56 -5.05
#